data_AF-A0A812JXH1-F1
#
_entry.id   AF-A0A812JXH1-F1
#
_cell.length_a   1.000
_cell.length_b   1.000
_cell.length_c   1.000
_cell.angle_alpha   90.00
_cell.angle_beta   90.00
_cell.angle_gamma   90.00
#
_symmetry.space_group_name_H-M   'P 1'
#
loop_
_entity.id
_entity.type
_entity.pdbx_description
1 polymer ?
#
loop_
_entity_poly.entity_id
_entity_poly.type
_entity_poly.pdbx_seq_one_letter_code
_entity_poly.pdbx_strand_id
1 'polypeptide(L)'
;AQSESMRPYFAGLGLPGFVARIIDHVPVELHISVEDKILTVVDRTLFGENCTVIELGGVEVEKETRNKRKKFMLSAFEDLSEGTSQLTVKCRLFQRGDGWYSLQSFAVLPEGGLRECYILKRPGAEDVVVRRVFSSLDGNVLARKEERLEVQHSSGSGRTLQLLGGAGIVAGLFGAALCMISPKIS
;
A
#
# COMPACT_ATOMS: atom_id res chain seq x y z
N ALA A 1 -0.86 -0.91 -17.50
CA ALA A 1 -1.49 -0.82 -16.16
C ALA A 1 -3.01 -0.92 -16.29
N GLN A 2 -3.66 -1.68 -15.41
CA GLN A 2 -5.12 -1.78 -15.30
C GLN A 2 -5.47 -1.56 -13.83
N SER A 3 -6.50 -0.77 -13.53
CA SER A 3 -6.89 -0.50 -12.14
C SER A 3 -8.40 -0.57 -12.04
N GLU A 4 -8.92 -1.45 -11.19
CA GLU A 4 -10.29 -1.34 -10.72
C GLU A 4 -10.44 -0.02 -9.94
N SER A 5 -11.68 0.46 -9.83
CA SER A 5 -11.99 1.65 -9.04
C SER A 5 -11.74 1.36 -7.56
N MET A 6 -11.01 2.24 -6.89
CA MET A 6 -10.78 2.17 -5.45
C MET A 6 -11.96 2.72 -4.65
N ARG A 7 -12.94 3.35 -5.31
CA ARG A 7 -14.12 3.96 -4.66
C ARG A 7 -14.86 3.01 -3.71
N PRO A 8 -15.16 1.75 -4.06
CA PRO A 8 -15.90 0.87 -3.16
C PRO A 8 -15.13 0.59 -1.86
N TYR A 9 -13.81 0.41 -1.99
CA TYR A 9 -12.92 0.18 -0.86
C TYR A 9 -12.93 1.37 0.11
N PHE A 10 -12.77 2.55 -0.46
CA PHE A 10 -12.78 3.83 0.24
C PHE A 10 -14.15 4.16 0.87
N ALA A 11 -15.24 3.95 0.13
CA ALA A 11 -16.59 4.08 0.66
C ALA A 11 -16.83 3.11 1.82
N GLY A 12 -16.32 1.88 1.74
CA GLY A 12 -16.41 0.90 2.82
C GLY A 12 -15.64 1.29 4.08
N LEU A 13 -14.55 2.01 3.93
CA LEU A 13 -13.83 2.69 5.02
C LEU A 13 -14.52 3.99 5.48
N GLY A 14 -15.65 4.38 4.89
CA GLY A 14 -16.42 5.56 5.29
C GLY A 14 -15.94 6.87 4.66
N LEU A 15 -15.13 6.83 3.60
CA LEU A 15 -14.72 8.04 2.85
C LEU A 15 -15.94 8.80 2.35
N PRO A 16 -16.02 10.15 2.54
CA PRO A 16 -17.03 10.95 1.87
C PRO A 16 -16.96 10.74 0.36
N GLY A 17 -18.12 10.55 -0.29
CA GLY A 17 -18.19 10.12 -1.69
C GLY A 17 -17.49 11.06 -2.69
N PHE A 18 -17.37 12.36 -2.39
CA PHE A 18 -16.64 13.30 -3.24
C PHE A 18 -15.12 13.04 -3.24
N VAL A 19 -14.55 12.61 -2.10
CA VAL A 19 -13.13 12.25 -1.98
C VAL A 19 -12.84 10.97 -2.78
N ALA A 20 -13.74 9.99 -2.67
CA ALA A 20 -13.65 8.76 -3.43
C ALA A 20 -13.68 9.00 -4.94
N ARG A 21 -14.38 10.04 -5.43
CA ARG A 21 -14.41 10.35 -6.88
C ARG A 21 -13.04 10.72 -7.45
N ILE A 22 -12.23 11.43 -6.68
CA ILE A 22 -10.94 11.97 -7.15
C ILE A 22 -9.87 10.87 -7.16
N ILE A 23 -9.97 9.88 -6.26
CA ILE A 23 -8.87 8.95 -5.98
C ILE A 23 -8.47 8.06 -7.16
N ASP A 24 -9.43 7.70 -8.03
CA ASP A 24 -9.17 6.86 -9.20
C ASP A 24 -8.35 7.59 -10.28
N HIS A 25 -8.30 8.92 -10.23
CA HIS A 25 -7.56 9.74 -11.18
C HIS A 25 -6.15 10.10 -10.70
N VAL A 26 -5.77 9.68 -9.49
CA VAL A 26 -4.46 10.00 -8.91
C VAL A 26 -3.46 8.94 -9.35
N PRO A 27 -2.41 9.30 -10.12
CA PRO A 27 -1.34 8.36 -10.42
C PRO A 27 -0.62 7.98 -9.13
N VAL A 28 -0.32 6.69 -9.00
CA VAL A 28 0.40 6.14 -7.85
C VAL A 28 1.62 5.41 -8.37
N GLU A 29 2.79 5.80 -7.87
CA GLU A 29 4.03 5.03 -8.02
C GLU A 29 4.23 4.18 -6.77
N LEU A 30 4.42 2.88 -6.98
CA LEU A 30 4.51 1.89 -5.91
C LEU A 30 5.92 1.32 -5.89
N HIS A 31 6.62 1.46 -4.75
CA HIS A 31 7.91 0.82 -4.51
C HIS A 31 7.78 -0.18 -3.37
N ILE A 32 8.19 -1.42 -3.63
CA ILE A 32 8.15 -2.51 -2.66
C ILE A 32 9.56 -3.09 -2.56
N SER A 33 10.07 -3.20 -1.35
CA SER A 33 11.33 -3.87 -1.06
C SER A 33 11.21 -4.77 0.16
N VAL A 34 12.03 -5.81 0.18
CA VAL A 34 12.20 -6.70 1.33
C VAL A 34 13.70 -6.83 1.58
N GLU A 35 14.14 -6.43 2.77
CA GLU A 35 15.52 -6.54 3.23
C GLU A 35 15.51 -7.09 4.66
N ASP A 36 16.26 -8.17 4.93
CA ASP A 36 16.32 -8.81 6.26
C ASP A 36 14.95 -9.05 6.92
N LYS A 37 13.97 -9.52 6.13
CA LYS A 37 12.55 -9.72 6.51
C LYS A 37 11.77 -8.43 6.79
N ILE A 38 12.35 -7.26 6.63
CA ILE A 38 11.65 -5.98 6.71
C ILE A 38 11.03 -5.68 5.35
N LEU A 39 9.71 -5.78 5.28
CA LEU A 39 8.92 -5.30 4.16
C LEU A 39 8.76 -3.78 4.27
N THR A 40 9.19 -3.09 3.22
CA THR A 40 8.95 -1.66 3.02
C THR A 40 8.06 -1.47 1.79
N VAL A 41 6.94 -0.80 1.98
CA VAL A 41 6.00 -0.42 0.91
C VAL A 41 5.89 1.09 0.89
N VAL A 42 6.21 1.70 -0.24
CA VAL A 42 6.16 3.16 -0.44
C VAL A 42 5.19 3.48 -1.56
N ASP A 43 4.12 4.18 -1.21
CA ASP A 43 3.14 4.72 -2.15
C ASP A 43 3.45 6.20 -2.37
N ARG A 44 3.86 6.56 -3.58
CA ARG A 44 4.07 7.95 -3.99
C ARG A 44 2.90 8.43 -4.82
N THR A 45 2.34 9.55 -4.41
CA THR A 45 1.30 10.27 -5.14
C THR A 45 1.72 11.72 -5.31
N LEU A 46 1.02 12.47 -6.17
CA LEU A 46 1.21 13.92 -6.31
C LEU A 46 0.95 14.69 -4.99
N PHE A 47 0.30 14.07 -4.01
CA PHE A 47 -0.06 14.69 -2.73
C PHE A 47 0.87 14.29 -1.58
N GLY A 48 1.92 13.51 -1.86
CA GLY A 48 2.92 13.08 -0.90
C GLY A 48 3.23 11.59 -0.97
N GLU A 49 4.13 11.19 -0.08
CA GLU A 49 4.61 9.82 0.07
C GLU A 49 4.02 9.20 1.34
N ASN A 50 3.57 7.95 1.23
CA ASN A 50 3.19 7.10 2.35
C ASN A 50 4.17 5.91 2.41
N CYS A 51 4.78 5.68 3.58
CA CYS A 51 5.75 4.61 3.78
C CYS A 51 5.28 3.69 4.91
N THR A 52 5.15 2.41 4.59
CA THR A 52 4.82 1.34 5.53
C THR A 52 6.04 0.44 5.70
N VAL A 53 6.54 0.32 6.92
CA VAL A 53 7.68 -0.55 7.28
C VAL A 53 7.23 -1.56 8.32
N ILE A 54 7.38 -2.84 8.01
CA ILE A 54 6.95 -3.93 8.89
C ILE A 54 7.74 -5.22 8.67
N GLU A 55 7.94 -5.98 9.75
CA GLU A 55 8.60 -7.29 9.71
C GLU A 55 7.64 -8.38 9.19
N LEU A 56 8.11 -9.15 8.21
CA LEU A 56 7.44 -10.32 7.65
C LEU A 56 7.49 -11.50 8.63
N GLY A 57 6.32 -12.08 8.90
CA GLY A 57 6.17 -13.15 9.89
C GLY A 57 6.34 -12.68 11.34
N GLY A 58 6.47 -11.37 11.55
CA GLY A 58 6.54 -10.76 12.87
C GLY A 58 5.19 -10.72 13.59
N VAL A 59 5.23 -10.34 14.87
CA VAL A 59 4.03 -10.12 15.68
C VAL A 59 3.23 -8.90 15.20
N GLU A 60 1.93 -8.86 15.45
CA GLU A 60 1.12 -7.66 15.18
C GLU A 60 1.63 -6.47 16.03
N VAL A 61 1.95 -5.35 15.38
CA VAL A 61 2.47 -4.13 16.01
C VAL A 61 1.41 -3.04 16.00
N GLU A 62 1.20 -2.37 17.15
CA GLU A 62 0.35 -1.18 17.21
C GLU A 62 1.01 -0.01 16.49
N LYS A 63 0.27 0.64 15.60
CA LYS A 63 0.67 1.84 14.87
C LYS A 63 -0.37 2.93 15.08
N GLU A 64 0.09 4.17 15.01
CA GLU A 64 -0.75 5.36 15.11
C GLU A 64 -0.76 6.13 13.80
N THR A 65 -1.88 6.79 13.49
CA THR A 65 -1.91 7.76 12.39
C THR A 65 -0.98 8.94 12.69
N ARG A 66 -0.57 9.67 11.65
CA ARG A 66 0.30 10.85 11.76
C ARG A 66 -0.14 11.87 12.82
N ASN A 67 -1.45 12.03 13.01
CA ASN A 67 -2.04 12.93 14.00
C ASN A 67 -2.39 12.27 15.35
N LYS A 68 -1.99 11.01 15.54
CA LYS A 68 -2.26 10.15 16.73
C LYS A 68 -3.73 9.97 17.09
N ARG A 69 -4.65 10.31 16.18
CA ARG A 69 -6.10 10.20 16.45
C ARG A 69 -6.61 8.78 16.33
N LYS A 70 -5.90 7.91 15.61
CA LYS A 70 -6.31 6.53 15.36
C LYS A 70 -5.16 5.58 15.61
N LYS A 71 -5.50 4.40 16.13
CA LYS A 71 -4.60 3.28 16.38
C LYS A 71 -5.10 2.07 15.59
N PHE A 72 -4.18 1.27 15.10
CA PHE A 72 -4.45 0.03 14.39
C PHE A 72 -3.32 -0.95 14.63
N MET A 73 -3.58 -2.23 14.38
CA MET A 73 -2.56 -3.27 14.48
C MET A 73 -2.13 -3.67 13.08
N LEU A 74 -0.83 -3.70 12.84
CA LEU A 74 -0.26 -4.03 11.55
C LEU A 74 0.57 -5.31 11.67
N SER A 75 0.43 -6.22 10.71
CA SER A 75 1.29 -7.41 10.53
C SER A 75 1.53 -7.62 9.04
N ALA A 76 2.59 -8.34 8.70
CA ALA A 76 2.83 -8.77 7.34
C ALA A 76 3.26 -10.25 7.31
N PHE A 77 2.88 -10.95 6.25
CA PHE A 77 3.16 -12.36 6.06
C PHE A 77 3.23 -12.69 4.58
N GLU A 78 3.85 -13.83 4.26
CA GLU A 78 3.82 -14.42 2.94
C GLU A 78 2.69 -15.45 2.90
N ASP A 79 1.93 -15.47 1.82
CA ASP A 79 0.90 -16.48 1.57
C ASP A 79 0.90 -16.93 0.11
N LEU A 80 0.27 -18.08 -0.13
CA LEU A 80 0.05 -18.63 -1.45
C LEU A 80 -1.41 -18.41 -1.83
N SER A 81 -1.64 -17.60 -2.85
CA SER A 81 -2.97 -17.31 -3.39
C SER A 81 -3.01 -17.65 -4.87
N GLU A 82 -3.95 -18.49 -5.28
CA GLU A 82 -4.08 -18.95 -6.67
C GLU A 82 -2.77 -19.56 -7.22
N GLY A 83 -2.01 -20.24 -6.37
CA GLY A 83 -0.72 -20.84 -6.73
C GLY A 83 0.43 -19.84 -6.93
N THR A 84 0.21 -18.55 -6.63
CA THR A 84 1.22 -17.49 -6.71
C THR A 84 1.62 -17.06 -5.31
N SER A 85 2.93 -16.98 -5.05
CA SER A 85 3.47 -16.40 -3.82
C SER A 85 3.18 -14.91 -3.80
N GLN A 86 2.63 -14.41 -2.70
CA GLN A 86 2.36 -12.99 -2.53
C GLN A 86 2.77 -12.53 -1.13
N LEU A 87 3.04 -11.23 -1.02
CA LEU A 87 3.27 -10.56 0.26
C LEU A 87 1.98 -9.90 0.69
N THR A 88 1.54 -10.12 1.93
CA THR A 88 0.31 -9.53 2.46
C THR A 88 0.58 -8.69 3.69
N VAL A 89 0.10 -7.45 3.67
CA VAL A 89 0.01 -6.58 4.83
C VAL A 89 -1.42 -6.62 5.36
N LYS A 90 -1.58 -6.95 6.64
CA LYS A 90 -2.86 -6.95 7.35
C LYS A 90 -2.90 -5.78 8.31
N CYS A 91 -3.94 -4.96 8.18
CA CYS A 91 -4.27 -3.87 9.10
C CYS A 91 -5.57 -4.19 9.84
N ARG A 92 -5.48 -4.51 11.13
CA ARG A 92 -6.65 -4.72 11.99
C ARG A 92 -7.11 -3.38 12.58
N LEU A 93 -8.33 -3.01 12.27
CA LEU A 93 -8.93 -1.71 12.60
C LEU A 93 -9.71 -1.82 13.92
N PHE A 94 -9.06 -2.24 15.00
CA PHE A 94 -9.72 -2.62 16.26
C PHE A 94 -10.59 -1.52 16.87
N GLN A 95 -10.28 -0.24 16.61
CA GLN A 95 -11.10 0.89 17.06
C GLN A 95 -12.48 0.97 16.37
N ARG A 96 -12.71 0.18 15.31
CA ARG A 96 -14.03 0.03 14.65
C ARG A 96 -14.87 -1.12 15.21
N GLY A 97 -14.31 -1.89 16.14
CA GLY A 97 -14.93 -3.11 16.67
C GLY A 97 -14.34 -4.38 16.06
N ASP A 98 -14.71 -5.50 16.67
CA ASP A 98 -14.20 -6.82 16.31
C ASP A 98 -14.57 -7.21 14.88
N GLY A 99 -13.69 -7.97 14.24
CA GLY A 99 -13.87 -8.44 12.87
C GLY A 99 -13.53 -7.43 11.76
N TRP A 100 -13.22 -6.17 12.09
CA TRP A 100 -12.76 -5.18 11.11
C TRP A 100 -11.26 -5.32 10.80
N TYR A 101 -10.93 -5.55 9.54
CA TYR A 101 -9.56 -5.48 9.05
C TYR A 101 -9.49 -5.25 7.55
N SER A 102 -8.34 -4.79 7.07
CA SER A 102 -7.99 -4.76 5.67
C SER A 102 -6.77 -5.62 5.37
N LEU A 103 -6.72 -6.18 4.17
CA LEU A 103 -5.57 -6.85 3.59
C LEU A 103 -5.12 -6.08 2.34
N GLN A 104 -3.82 -5.93 2.18
CA GLN A 104 -3.20 -5.45 0.95
C GLN A 104 -2.16 -6.49 0.55
N SER A 105 -2.38 -7.14 -0.59
CA SER A 105 -1.51 -8.21 -1.10
C SER A 105 -0.81 -7.80 -2.39
N PHE A 106 0.43 -8.26 -2.56
CA PHE A 106 1.28 -7.96 -3.70
C PHE A 106 1.83 -9.24 -4.31
N ALA A 107 1.56 -9.47 -5.59
CA ALA A 107 2.04 -10.63 -6.34
C ALA A 107 2.67 -10.19 -7.66
N VAL A 108 3.87 -10.69 -7.95
CA VAL A 108 4.48 -10.51 -9.27
C VAL A 108 3.81 -11.47 -10.24
N LEU A 109 3.26 -10.92 -11.33
CA LEU A 109 2.58 -11.69 -12.36
C LEU A 109 3.61 -12.30 -13.33
N PRO A 110 3.32 -13.48 -13.92
CA PRO A 110 4.24 -14.14 -14.88
C PRO A 110 4.67 -13.25 -16.05
N GLU A 111 3.80 -12.36 -16.51
CA GLU A 111 4.04 -11.41 -17.60
C GLU A 111 4.90 -10.19 -17.20
N GLY A 112 5.38 -10.11 -15.95
CA GLY A 112 6.26 -9.02 -15.48
C GLY A 112 5.52 -7.78 -14.97
N GLY A 113 4.23 -7.90 -14.65
CA GLY A 113 3.46 -6.89 -13.92
C GLY A 113 3.43 -7.14 -12.41
N LEU A 114 2.94 -6.17 -11.65
CA LEU A 114 2.66 -6.31 -10.22
C LEU A 114 1.16 -6.23 -9.98
N ARG A 115 0.57 -7.29 -9.44
CA ARG A 115 -0.81 -7.31 -8.96
C ARG A 115 -0.85 -6.85 -7.50
N GLU A 116 -1.62 -5.81 -7.26
CA GLU A 116 -2.02 -5.36 -5.93
C GLU A 116 -3.50 -5.73 -5.71
N CYS A 117 -3.82 -6.28 -4.55
CA CYS A 117 -5.18 -6.63 -4.16
C CYS A 117 -5.51 -6.06 -2.79
N TYR A 118 -6.58 -5.27 -2.70
CA TYR A 118 -7.13 -4.79 -1.45
C TYR A 118 -8.38 -5.59 -1.08
N ILE A 119 -8.47 -6.01 0.18
CA ILE A 119 -9.66 -6.64 0.74
C ILE A 119 -10.04 -5.88 2.01
N LEU A 120 -11.28 -5.39 2.09
CA LEU A 120 -11.86 -4.86 3.32
C LEU A 120 -12.88 -5.84 3.88
N LYS A 121 -12.66 -6.26 5.13
CA LYS A 121 -13.51 -7.17 5.88
C LYS A 121 -14.28 -6.42 6.95
N ARG A 122 -15.58 -6.69 7.03
CA ARG A 122 -16.53 -6.03 7.92
C ARG A 122 -17.50 -7.05 8.50
N PRO A 123 -17.85 -6.96 9.79
CA PRO A 123 -18.86 -7.83 10.38
C PRO A 123 -20.20 -7.71 9.66
N GLY A 124 -20.78 -8.85 9.26
CA GLY A 124 -22.13 -8.93 8.69
C GLY A 124 -22.31 -8.31 7.30
N ALA A 125 -21.22 -7.95 6.61
CA ALA A 125 -21.27 -7.40 5.26
C ALA A 125 -20.34 -8.15 4.32
N GLU A 126 -20.65 -8.10 3.02
CA GLU A 126 -19.78 -8.63 1.99
C GLU A 126 -18.42 -7.93 1.95
N ASP A 127 -17.41 -8.71 1.62
CA ASP A 127 -16.05 -8.24 1.43
C ASP A 127 -16.00 -7.26 0.27
N VAL A 128 -15.27 -6.17 0.46
CA VAL A 128 -14.91 -5.31 -0.66
C VAL A 128 -13.55 -5.74 -1.16
N VAL A 129 -13.48 -6.18 -2.42
CA VAL A 129 -12.25 -6.57 -3.09
C VAL A 129 -11.97 -5.58 -4.22
N VAL A 130 -10.75 -5.05 -4.28
CA VAL A 130 -10.30 -4.18 -5.37
C VAL A 130 -8.93 -4.63 -5.85
N ARG A 131 -8.78 -4.81 -7.17
CA ARG A 131 -7.54 -5.28 -7.79
C ARG A 131 -6.95 -4.22 -8.71
N ARG A 132 -5.62 -4.11 -8.67
CA ARG A 132 -4.84 -3.19 -9.50
C ARG A 132 -3.64 -3.93 -10.06
N VAL A 133 -3.26 -3.59 -11.28
CA VAL A 133 -2.12 -4.15 -11.99
C VAL A 133 -1.24 -3.00 -12.44
N PHE A 134 -0.05 -2.96 -11.84
CA PHE A 134 0.99 -2.00 -12.16
C PHE A 134 1.92 -2.57 -13.22
N SER A 135 2.33 -1.72 -14.13
CA SER A 135 3.43 -1.99 -15.05
C SER A 135 4.72 -1.55 -14.36
N SER A 136 5.79 -2.33 -14.52
CA SER A 136 7.11 -1.93 -14.01
C SER A 136 7.61 -0.69 -14.73
N LEU A 137 8.17 0.26 -13.97
CA LEU A 137 8.82 1.45 -14.52
C LEU A 137 10.13 1.11 -15.25
N ASP A 138 10.81 0.03 -14.82
CA ASP A 138 12.11 -0.38 -15.37
C ASP A 138 11.97 -1.23 -16.65
N GLY A 139 10.75 -1.60 -17.08
CA GLY A 139 10.51 -2.46 -18.26
C GLY A 139 11.09 -3.89 -18.18
N ASN A 140 11.84 -4.24 -17.14
CA ASN A 140 12.68 -5.44 -17.04
C ASN A 140 12.42 -6.26 -15.76
N VAL A 141 11.18 -6.67 -15.51
CA VAL A 141 10.88 -7.55 -14.35
C VAL A 141 11.41 -8.97 -14.53
N LEU A 142 11.51 -9.43 -15.78
CA LEU A 142 11.98 -10.79 -16.10
C LEU A 142 13.50 -10.96 -15.98
N ALA A 143 14.29 -9.89 -16.11
CA ALA A 143 15.76 -9.97 -16.07
C ALA A 143 16.32 -10.22 -14.66
N ARG A 144 15.65 -9.75 -13.59
CA ARG A 144 16.19 -9.84 -12.22
C ARG A 144 16.06 -11.22 -11.56
N LYS A 145 15.31 -12.15 -12.16
CA LYS A 145 15.24 -13.53 -11.61
C LYS A 145 16.45 -14.38 -11.99
N GLU A 146 17.12 -14.09 -13.11
CA GLU A 146 18.36 -14.77 -13.53
C GLU A 146 19.63 -14.11 -12.97
N GLU A 147 19.61 -12.81 -12.70
CA GLU A 147 20.82 -12.05 -12.38
C GLU A 147 21.28 -12.12 -10.91
N ARG A 148 20.63 -12.93 -10.06
CA ARG A 148 21.06 -13.12 -8.66
C ARG A 148 22.26 -14.06 -8.49
N LEU A 149 22.91 -14.45 -9.59
CA LEU A 149 24.12 -15.28 -9.60
C LEU A 149 25.42 -14.54 -9.93
N GLU A 150 25.40 -13.25 -10.27
CA GLU A 150 26.65 -12.51 -10.51
C GLU A 150 26.81 -11.32 -9.55
N VAL A 151 27.70 -11.52 -8.59
CA VAL A 151 28.28 -10.47 -7.75
C VAL A 151 29.20 -9.61 -8.62
N GLN A 152 28.97 -8.29 -8.69
CA GLN A 152 30.05 -7.32 -8.90
C GLN A 152 29.87 -6.02 -8.11
N HIS A 153 30.98 -5.62 -7.49
CA HIS A 153 31.28 -4.37 -6.80
C HIS A 153 31.30 -3.14 -7.73
N SER A 154 30.77 -2.00 -7.28
CA SER A 154 31.40 -0.64 -7.30
C SER A 154 30.39 0.36 -6.70
N SER A 155 30.67 1.08 -5.61
CA SER A 155 31.47 2.31 -5.45
C SER A 155 30.99 3.52 -6.28
N GLY A 156 30.38 4.53 -5.63
CA GLY A 156 30.46 5.93 -6.11
C GLY A 156 29.26 6.86 -5.86
N SER A 157 29.35 7.66 -4.79
CA SER A 157 29.20 9.14 -4.78
C SER A 157 27.96 9.84 -5.40
N GLY A 158 27.12 10.41 -4.53
CA GLY A 158 27.02 11.87 -4.40
C GLY A 158 25.84 12.65 -5.03
N ARG A 159 25.18 13.40 -4.14
CA ARG A 159 24.60 14.76 -4.29
C ARG A 159 23.09 14.97 -4.48
N THR A 160 22.58 15.58 -3.41
CA THR A 160 21.41 16.43 -3.18
C THR A 160 21.14 17.48 -4.27
N LEU A 161 19.85 17.73 -4.54
CA LEU A 161 19.38 19.02 -5.06
C LEU A 161 18.10 19.45 -4.33
N GLN A 162 18.18 20.60 -3.66
CA GLN A 162 17.03 21.38 -3.20
C GLN A 162 16.51 22.24 -4.36
N LEU A 163 15.20 22.48 -4.43
CA LEU A 163 14.69 23.73 -4.96
C LEU A 163 13.36 24.13 -4.33
N LEU A 164 13.31 25.40 -3.93
CA LEU A 164 12.22 26.11 -3.28
C LEU A 164 11.03 26.40 -4.21
N GLY A 165 9.84 26.51 -3.60
CA GLY A 165 9.01 27.70 -3.76
C GLY A 165 7.68 27.51 -4.50
N GLY A 166 6.57 27.83 -3.82
CA GLY A 166 5.35 28.29 -4.49
C GLY A 166 4.05 27.58 -4.10
N ALA A 167 3.36 28.16 -3.12
CA ALA A 167 1.90 28.22 -2.91
C ALA A 167 0.98 27.14 -3.51
N GLY A 168 0.24 26.44 -2.64
CA GLY A 168 -0.97 25.70 -3.03
C GLY A 168 -1.48 24.78 -1.93
N ILE A 169 -2.44 25.26 -1.14
CA ILE A 169 -3.12 24.52 -0.08
C ILE A 169 -3.91 23.34 -0.69
N VAL A 170 -3.29 22.17 -0.81
CA VAL A 170 -3.92 20.83 -0.75
C VAL A 170 -2.88 19.80 -0.25
N ALA A 171 -2.15 20.13 0.82
CA ALA A 171 -1.19 19.22 1.42
C ALA A 171 -1.86 18.39 2.52
N GLY A 172 -2.01 17.07 2.30
CA GLY A 172 -2.16 16.11 3.40
C GLY A 172 -3.39 15.20 3.41
N LEU A 173 -3.79 14.62 2.27
CA LEU A 173 -4.90 13.64 2.25
C LEU A 173 -4.50 12.20 1.88
N PHE A 174 -3.23 11.92 1.55
CA PHE A 174 -2.86 10.62 0.96
C PHE A 174 -1.88 9.78 1.80
N GLY A 175 -1.39 10.28 2.93
CA GLY A 175 -0.40 9.60 3.77
C GLY A 175 -0.91 8.42 4.62
N ALA A 176 -2.13 7.93 4.36
CA ALA A 176 -2.77 6.81 5.07
C ALA A 176 -4.16 6.50 4.46
N ALA A 177 -4.27 6.35 3.14
CA ALA A 177 -5.59 6.16 2.52
C ALA A 177 -6.40 5.00 3.15
N LEU A 178 -5.74 4.03 3.80
CA LEU A 178 -6.39 2.90 4.48
C LEU A 178 -6.80 3.10 5.96
N CYS A 179 -6.27 4.07 6.71
CA CYS A 179 -6.60 4.24 8.15
C CYS A 179 -7.38 5.52 8.49
N MET A 180 -7.71 6.35 7.51
CA MET A 180 -8.02 7.76 7.78
C MET A 180 -9.47 8.15 7.98
N ILE A 181 -10.47 7.29 7.82
CA ILE A 181 -11.86 7.81 7.79
C ILE A 181 -12.78 7.10 8.76
N SER A 182 -13.82 7.82 9.20
CA SER A 182 -14.81 7.47 10.21
C SER A 182 -16.19 7.61 9.59
N PRO A 183 -17.17 6.75 9.89
CA PRO A 183 -18.50 7.25 10.20
C PRO A 183 -18.59 7.50 11.72
N LYS A 184 -19.37 8.50 12.10
CA LYS A 184 -19.87 8.63 13.47
C LYS A 184 -20.77 7.41 13.72
N ILE A 185 -20.57 6.73 14.84
CA ILE A 185 -21.61 5.87 15.40
C ILE A 185 -22.64 6.84 15.99
N SER A 186 -23.82 6.89 15.37
CA SER A 186 -25.04 7.30 16.06
C SER A 186 -25.73 6.06 16.58
#